data_AF-A0A5K1CDP1-F1
#
_entry.id   AF-A0A5K1CDP1-F1
#
_cell.length_a   1.000
_cell.length_b   1.000
_cell.length_c   1.000
_cell.angle_alpha   90.00
_cell.angle_beta   90.00
_cell.angle_gamma   90.00
#
_symmetry.space_group_name_H-M   'P 1'
#
loop_
_entity.id
_entity.type
_entity.pdbx_description
1 polymer ?
#
loop_
_entity_poly.entity_id
_entity_poly.type
_entity_poly.pdbx_seq_one_letter_code
_entity_poly.pdbx_strand_id
1 'polypeptide(L)'
;LAQAISDLKEGYKLSIPLVIFGHMHKQLAYRRGLRKMVVHGTDGIIYLNGAVVPRVKRLMHTQEASISNSATTSSRLTVPKPRGSVREFTVVEMLDGKLVRAAESWVSVTGDATKLEEEYVFYNH
;
A
#
# COMPACT_ATOMS: atom_id res chain seq x y z
N LEU A 1 8.31 -7.70 -19.21
CA LEU A 1 8.89 -8.04 -17.89
C LEU A 1 9.78 -9.28 -17.99
N ALA A 2 9.26 -10.45 -18.37
CA ALA A 2 10.05 -11.68 -18.48
C ALA A 2 11.32 -11.53 -19.35
N GLN A 3 11.20 -10.94 -20.54
CA GLN A 3 12.37 -10.70 -21.41
C GLN A 3 13.45 -9.84 -20.74
N ALA A 4 13.06 -8.70 -20.15
CA ALA A 4 14.01 -7.83 -19.45
C ALA A 4 14.70 -8.53 -18.27
N ILE A 5 13.99 -9.40 -17.55
CA ILE A 5 14.60 -10.23 -16.48
C ILE A 5 15.60 -11.23 -17.08
N SER A 6 15.27 -11.87 -18.20
CA SER A 6 16.20 -12.77 -18.92
C SER A 6 17.46 -12.02 -19.35
N ASP A 7 17.30 -10.86 -19.98
CA ASP A 7 18.43 -10.05 -20.48
C ASP A 7 19.35 -9.61 -19.33
N LEU A 8 18.78 -9.27 -18.17
CA LEU A 8 19.57 -8.92 -16.97
C LEU A 8 20.33 -10.12 -16.40
N LYS A 9 19.73 -11.30 -16.40
CA LYS A 9 20.36 -12.54 -15.93
C LYS A 9 21.47 -13.01 -16.87
N GLU A 10 21.20 -13.02 -18.16
CA GLU A 10 22.12 -13.54 -19.18
C GLU A 10 23.23 -12.56 -19.52
N GLY A 11 22.89 -11.28 -19.76
CA GLY A 11 23.84 -10.26 -20.21
C GLY A 11 24.73 -9.73 -19.09
N TYR A 12 24.21 -9.66 -17.85
CA TYR A 12 24.87 -8.98 -16.74
C TYR A 12 25.14 -9.89 -15.53
N LYS A 13 24.71 -11.16 -15.57
CA LYS A 13 24.86 -12.14 -14.48
C LYS A 13 24.31 -11.63 -13.13
N LEU A 14 23.26 -10.81 -13.18
CA LEU A 14 22.65 -10.22 -11.98
C LEU A 14 21.74 -11.22 -11.29
N SER A 15 21.91 -11.35 -9.97
CA SER A 15 20.93 -12.01 -9.12
C SER A 15 19.80 -11.04 -8.81
N ILE A 16 18.55 -11.46 -9.07
CA ILE A 16 17.36 -10.64 -8.87
C ILE A 16 16.48 -11.33 -7.84
N PRO A 17 16.60 -11.04 -6.54
CA PRO A 17 15.84 -11.74 -5.51
C PRO A 17 14.37 -11.29 -5.42
N LEU A 18 14.08 -10.07 -5.89
CA LEU A 18 12.78 -9.43 -5.74
C LEU A 18 12.43 -8.59 -6.97
N VAL A 19 11.21 -8.75 -7.47
CA VAL A 19 10.61 -7.92 -8.53
C VAL A 19 9.32 -7.31 -7.99
N ILE A 20 9.28 -5.98 -7.91
CA ILE A 20 8.10 -5.23 -7.45
C ILE A 20 7.39 -4.61 -8.65
N PHE A 21 6.07 -4.74 -8.72
CA PHE A 21 5.24 -4.10 -9.75
C PHE A 21 4.06 -3.35 -9.13
N GLY A 22 3.74 -2.16 -9.67
CA GLY A 22 2.80 -1.21 -9.08
C GLY A 22 1.62 -0.79 -9.98
N HIS A 23 1.48 -1.41 -11.16
CA HIS A 23 0.40 -1.14 -12.12
C HIS A 23 -0.38 -2.43 -12.40
N MET A 24 -1.64 -2.50 -11.97
CA MET A 24 -2.54 -3.59 -12.34
C MET A 24 -2.81 -3.53 -13.86
N HIS A 25 -2.53 -4.61 -14.58
CA HIS A 25 -3.09 -4.79 -15.92
C HIS A 25 -4.62 -4.75 -15.77
N LYS A 26 -5.31 -3.90 -16.54
CA LYS A 26 -6.79 -3.75 -16.51
C LYS A 26 -7.53 -5.09 -16.58
N GLN A 27 -6.94 -6.14 -17.17
CA GLN A 27 -7.50 -7.49 -17.19
C GLN A 27 -7.71 -8.13 -15.80
N LEU A 28 -6.89 -7.82 -14.80
CA LEU A 28 -7.10 -8.30 -13.42
C LEU A 28 -8.10 -7.43 -12.64
N ALA A 29 -8.42 -6.23 -13.14
CA ALA A 29 -9.40 -5.34 -12.52
C ALA A 29 -10.85 -5.81 -12.74
N TYR A 30 -11.11 -6.63 -13.76
CA TYR A 30 -12.48 -6.88 -14.25
C TYR A 30 -12.98 -8.34 -14.20
N ARG A 31 -12.28 -9.30 -13.56
CA ARG A 31 -12.78 -10.58 -12.95
C ARG A 31 -11.79 -11.76 -13.05
N ARG A 32 -11.84 -12.65 -12.04
CA ARG A 32 -11.38 -14.07 -11.98
C ARG A 32 -10.07 -14.44 -11.26
N GLY A 33 -9.60 -13.67 -10.27
CA GLY A 33 -8.56 -14.17 -9.35
C GLY A 33 -8.48 -13.39 -8.05
N LEU A 34 -8.25 -14.08 -6.94
CA LEU A 34 -7.79 -13.45 -5.69
C LEU A 34 -6.47 -12.72 -5.99
N ARG A 35 -6.33 -11.47 -5.52
CA ARG A 35 -5.08 -10.70 -5.62
C ARG A 35 -3.98 -11.50 -4.90
N LYS A 36 -3.08 -12.14 -5.65
CA LYS A 36 -1.87 -12.72 -5.07
C LYS A 36 -0.87 -11.59 -4.86
N MET A 37 -0.64 -11.26 -3.59
CA MET A 37 0.33 -10.23 -3.18
C MET A 37 1.76 -10.65 -3.50
N VAL A 38 2.03 -11.94 -3.34
CA VAL A 38 3.35 -12.54 -3.54
C VAL A 38 3.22 -13.80 -4.37
N VAL A 39 4.14 -13.95 -5.32
CA VAL A 39 4.32 -15.17 -6.12
C VAL A 39 5.79 -15.56 -6.06
N HIS A 40 6.04 -16.83 -5.77
CA HIS A 40 7.38 -17.39 -5.81
C HIS A 40 7.64 -17.95 -7.22
N GLY A 41 8.64 -17.41 -7.91
CA GLY A 41 9.10 -17.92 -9.18
C GLY A 41 9.85 -19.23 -9.04
N THR A 42 9.81 -20.07 -10.08
CA THR A 42 10.62 -21.29 -10.15
C THR A 42 12.12 -21.01 -10.23
N ASP A 43 12.47 -19.76 -10.51
CA ASP A 43 13.83 -19.23 -10.63
C ASP A 43 14.33 -18.56 -9.34
N GLY A 44 13.62 -18.74 -8.22
CA GLY A 44 13.97 -18.19 -6.90
C GLY A 44 13.67 -16.70 -6.73
N ILE A 45 13.07 -16.05 -7.73
CA ILE A 45 12.65 -14.65 -7.64
C ILE A 45 11.32 -14.57 -6.88
N ILE A 46 11.24 -13.64 -5.92
CA ILE A 46 9.95 -13.24 -5.35
C ILE A 46 9.34 -12.12 -6.19
N TYR A 47 8.11 -12.31 -6.64
CA TYR A 47 7.33 -11.30 -7.36
C TYR A 47 6.30 -10.69 -6.41
N LEU A 48 6.41 -9.39 -6.16
CA LEU A 48 5.59 -8.65 -5.21
C LEU A 48 4.71 -7.60 -5.92
N ASN A 49 3.42 -7.64 -5.62
CA ASN A 49 2.46 -6.65 -6.11
C ASN A 49 2.33 -5.47 -5.12
N GLY A 50 3.06 -4.38 -5.38
CA GLY A 50 3.01 -3.15 -4.58
C GLY A 50 1.86 -2.20 -4.94
N ALA A 51 0.86 -2.65 -5.70
CA ALA A 51 -0.27 -1.81 -6.12
C ALA A 51 -1.42 -1.84 -5.11
N VAL A 52 -1.44 -0.91 -4.14
CA VAL A 52 -2.60 -0.66 -3.28
C VAL A 52 -3.38 0.57 -3.74
N VAL A 53 -4.71 0.48 -3.75
CA VAL A 53 -5.60 1.61 -4.06
C VAL A 53 -6.82 1.56 -3.12
N PRO A 54 -7.14 2.66 -2.41
CA PRO A 54 -6.43 3.93 -2.35
C PRO A 54 -5.16 3.85 -1.50
N ARG A 55 -4.08 4.53 -1.93
CA ARG A 55 -2.84 4.66 -1.14
C ARG A 55 -2.97 5.65 0.02
N VAL A 56 -3.97 6.53 -0.04
CA VAL A 56 -4.20 7.58 0.94
C VAL A 56 -5.68 7.63 1.26
N LYS A 57 -6.02 7.44 2.53
CA LYS A 57 -7.36 7.65 3.10
C LYS A 57 -7.33 8.97 3.88
N ARG A 58 -8.28 9.87 3.64
CA ARG A 58 -8.34 11.14 4.38
C ARG A 58 -9.07 10.96 5.71
N LEU A 59 -8.54 11.50 6.79
CA LEU A 59 -9.20 11.49 8.11
C LEU A 59 -10.15 12.69 8.20
N MET A 60 -11.45 12.42 8.27
CA MET A 60 -12.49 13.45 8.43
C MET A 60 -12.81 13.67 9.91
N HIS A 61 -13.24 14.89 10.26
CA HIS A 61 -13.83 15.16 11.56
C HIS A 61 -15.20 14.48 11.64
N THR A 62 -15.35 13.45 12.47
CA THR A 62 -16.68 13.13 13.00
C THR A 62 -16.92 14.19 14.06
N GLN A 63 -17.64 15.26 13.73
CA GLN A 63 -18.12 16.14 14.77
C GLN A 63 -19.15 15.30 15.52
N GLU A 64 -18.82 14.85 16.73
CA GLU A 64 -19.85 14.37 17.64
C GLU A 64 -20.91 15.46 17.67
N ALA A 65 -22.10 15.15 17.15
CA ALA A 65 -23.21 16.06 17.14
C ALA A 65 -23.65 16.23 18.61
N SER A 66 -22.98 17.14 19.32
CA SER A 66 -23.52 17.70 20.55
C SER A 66 -24.80 18.40 20.15
N ILE A 67 -25.94 17.76 20.46
CA ILE A 67 -27.27 18.33 20.35
C ILE A 67 -27.29 19.56 21.25
N SER A 68 -26.93 20.72 20.69
CA SER A 68 -27.18 22.01 21.31
C SER A 68 -28.30 22.65 20.51
N ASN A 69 -29.50 22.59 21.08
CA ASN A 69 -30.66 23.30 20.57
C ASN A 69 -30.41 24.80 20.74
N SER A 70 -30.04 25.49 19.68
CA SER A 70 -30.31 26.92 19.55
C SER A 70 -30.42 27.30 18.09
N ALA A 71 -31.67 27.49 17.67
CA ALA A 71 -32.04 28.00 16.37
C ALA A 71 -31.62 29.47 16.26
N THR A 72 -30.73 29.78 15.31
CA THR A 72 -30.87 30.88 14.32
C THR A 72 -29.57 31.04 13.53
N THR A 73 -29.70 31.58 12.31
CA THR A 73 -28.65 32.02 11.37
C THR A 73 -27.88 30.97 10.56
N SER A 74 -28.32 30.84 9.30
CA SER A 74 -27.49 30.65 8.09
C SER A 74 -26.42 29.55 8.16
N SER A 75 -26.87 28.30 8.01
CA SER A 75 -26.05 27.09 7.85
C SER A 75 -25.05 27.21 6.69
N ARG A 76 -23.91 27.83 6.97
CA ARG A 76 -22.74 27.80 6.11
C ARG A 76 -22.18 26.39 6.24
N LEU A 77 -22.40 25.54 5.23
CA LEU A 77 -21.86 24.18 5.17
C LEU A 77 -20.34 24.23 5.37
N THR A 78 -19.88 24.00 6.59
CA THR A 78 -18.45 23.89 6.89
C THR A 78 -18.00 22.54 6.38
N VAL A 79 -17.35 22.54 5.21
CA VAL A 79 -16.69 21.35 4.68
C VAL A 79 -15.69 20.87 5.76
N PRO A 80 -15.82 19.63 6.28
CA PRO A 80 -14.89 19.12 7.29
C PRO A 80 -13.47 19.20 6.74
N LYS A 81 -12.61 20.00 7.38
CA LYS A 81 -11.21 20.12 6.96
C LYS A 81 -10.49 18.84 7.40
N PRO A 82 -9.85 18.09 6.49
CA PRO A 82 -9.11 16.90 6.87
C PRO A 82 -7.98 17.26 7.83
N ARG A 83 -7.95 16.61 8.99
CA ARG A 83 -6.93 16.83 10.03
C ARG A 83 -5.64 16.04 9.75
N GLY A 84 -5.75 15.01 8.93
CA GLY A 84 -4.66 14.13 8.57
C GLY A 84 -5.02 13.13 7.48
N SER A 85 -4.13 12.17 7.25
CA SER A 85 -4.30 11.10 6.28
C SER A 85 -3.75 9.79 6.82
N VAL A 86 -4.35 8.66 6.47
CA VAL A 86 -3.72 7.34 6.60
C VAL A 86 -3.12 6.97 5.24
N ARG A 87 -1.85 6.61 5.23
CA ARG A 87 -1.08 6.31 4.02
C ARG A 87 -0.60 4.86 4.07
N GLU A 88 -0.74 4.15 2.97
CA GLU A 88 -0.23 2.79 2.84
C GLU A 88 1.21 2.79 2.34
N PHE A 89 2.00 1.88 2.91
CA PHE A 89 3.37 1.59 2.53
C PHE A 89 3.55 0.08 2.44
N THR A 90 4.13 -0.39 1.36
CA THR A 90 4.67 -1.75 1.32
C THR A 90 6.09 -1.71 1.88
N VAL A 91 6.31 -2.40 3.00
CA VAL A 91 7.61 -2.52 3.66
C VAL A 91 8.19 -3.88 3.33
N VAL A 92 9.44 -3.90 2.84
CA VAL A 92 10.17 -5.14 2.56
C VAL A 92 11.46 -5.16 3.37
N GLU A 93 11.77 -6.32 3.91
CA GLU A 93 13.02 -6.56 4.62
C GLU A 93 13.84 -7.57 3.84
N MET A 94 15.12 -7.25 3.67
CA MET A 94 16.07 -8.10 2.98
C MET A 94 17.25 -8.39 3.88
N LEU A 95 17.70 -9.63 3.86
CA LEU A 95 18.91 -10.10 4.54
C LEU A 95 19.72 -10.93 3.54
N ASP A 96 21.02 -10.65 3.43
CA ASP A 96 21.95 -11.37 2.54
C ASP A 96 21.44 -11.53 1.10
N GLY A 97 20.83 -10.47 0.58
CA GLY A 97 20.29 -10.44 -0.79
C GLY A 97 19.05 -11.31 -0.99
N LYS A 98 18.34 -11.70 0.07
CA LYS A 98 17.06 -12.44 0.01
C LYS A 98 15.96 -11.66 0.71
N LEU A 99 14.74 -11.77 0.20
CA LEU A 99 13.56 -11.26 0.89
C LEU A 99 13.30 -12.14 2.12
N VAL A 100 13.13 -11.51 3.29
CA VAL A 100 12.79 -12.22 4.54
C VAL A 100 11.40 -11.84 5.06
N ARG A 101 10.97 -10.59 4.85
CA ARG A 101 9.63 -10.14 5.24
C ARG A 101 9.05 -9.17 4.24
N ALA A 102 7.75 -9.23 4.02
CA ALA A 102 7.01 -8.16 3.36
C ALA A 102 5.65 -7.92 4.04
N ALA A 103 5.32 -6.64 4.22
CA ALA A 103 4.10 -6.21 4.89
C ALA A 103 3.48 -4.97 4.23
N GLU A 104 2.15 -4.87 4.26
CA GLU A 104 1.42 -3.62 4.00
C GLU A 104 1.26 -2.89 5.35
N SER A 105 1.78 -1.68 5.47
CA SER A 105 1.74 -0.83 6.67
C SER A 105 0.91 0.42 6.43
N TRP A 106 -0.10 0.66 7.26
CA TRP A 106 -0.92 1.86 7.23
C TRP A 106 -0.46 2.83 8.32
N VAL A 107 0.01 4.00 7.91
CA VAL A 107 0.55 5.03 8.80
C VAL A 107 -0.34 6.25 8.78
N SER A 108 -0.88 6.66 9.92
CA SER A 108 -1.55 7.95 10.08
C SER A 108 -0.55 9.09 10.16
N VAL A 109 -0.89 10.21 9.54
CA VAL A 109 -0.11 11.44 9.50
C VAL A 109 -1.03 12.60 9.86
N THR A 110 -0.78 13.24 11.00
CA THR A 110 -1.59 14.35 11.53
C THR A 110 -0.66 15.46 12.00
N GLY A 111 -0.59 16.57 11.25
CA GLY A 111 0.47 17.57 11.45
C GLY A 111 1.85 16.92 11.28
N ASP A 112 2.72 17.10 12.27
CA ASP A 112 4.07 16.49 12.31
C ASP A 112 4.10 15.11 12.98
N ALA A 113 2.96 14.63 13.49
CA ALA A 113 2.88 13.33 14.16
C ALA A 113 2.58 12.21 13.15
N THR A 114 3.29 11.10 13.29
CA THR A 114 3.03 9.85 12.56
C THR A 114 2.81 8.68 13.51
N LYS A 115 1.93 7.74 13.14
CA LYS A 115 1.64 6.54 13.92
C LYS A 115 1.31 5.37 13.00
N LEU A 116 1.85 4.19 13.29
CA LEU A 116 1.43 2.94 12.65
C LEU A 116 0.04 2.54 13.18
N GLU A 117 -0.93 2.42 12.28
CA GLU A 117 -2.31 2.03 12.62
C GLU A 117 -2.54 0.53 12.41
N GLU A 118 -2.15 0.02 11.24
CA GLU A 118 -2.33 -1.38 10.86
C GLU A 118 -1.08 -1.88 10.14
N GLU A 119 -0.70 -3.13 10.40
CA GLU A 119 0.34 -3.83 9.63
C GLU A 119 -0.18 -5.22 9.25
N TYR A 120 -0.07 -5.56 7.97
CA TYR A 120 -0.43 -6.86 7.43
C TYR A 120 0.78 -7.51 6.78
N VAL A 121 1.39 -8.46 7.48
CA VAL A 121 2.50 -9.26 6.97
C VAL A 121 1.95 -10.32 6.01
N PHE A 122 2.33 -10.24 4.74
CA PHE A 122 1.88 -11.17 3.70
C PHE A 122 3.02 -12.08 3.18
N TYR A 123 4.23 -11.90 3.69
CA TYR A 123 5.38 -12.78 3.47
C TYR A 123 6.30 -12.77 4.69
N ASN A 124 6.71 -13.95 5.15
CA ASN A 124 7.67 -14.13 6.24
C ASN A 124 8.41 -15.46 6.03
N HIS A 125 9.75 -15.45 6.10
CA HIS A 125 10.60 -16.61 5.89
C HIS A 125 11.81 -16.59 6.82
#